data_AF-A0A970YKR7-F1
#
_entry.id   AF-A0A970YKR7-F1
#
_cell.length_a   1.000
_cell.length_b   1.000
_cell.length_c   1.000
_cell.angle_alpha   90.00
_cell.angle_beta   90.00
_cell.angle_gamma   90.00
#
_symmetry.space_group_name_H-M   'P 1'
#
loop_
_entity.id
_entity.type
_entity.pdbx_description
1 polymer ?
#
loop_
_entity_poly.entity_id
_entity_poly.type
_entity_poly.pdbx_seq_one_letter_code
_entity_poly.pdbx_strand_id
1 'polypeptide(L)'
;NSWAYDWGDGGYYVIPAISEEQYESGQIGFWEIEGREMYLPIFHDLAHHEEDSLDVNGDGIVDEKDFEALVEKIGSTEAEDIATCDISFPKDGKINGEDVAAWVFLYNNR
;
A
#
# COMPACT_ATOMS: atom_id res chain seq x y z
N ASN A 1 22.63 1.28 9.72
CA ASN A 1 23.06 -0.12 9.52
C ASN A 1 23.52 -0.27 8.08
N SER A 2 24.72 -0.81 7.89
CA SER A 2 25.36 -0.96 6.59
C SER A 2 24.88 -2.22 5.90
N TRP A 3 24.32 -2.13 4.68
CA TRP A 3 24.22 -3.28 3.78
C TRP A 3 24.39 -2.75 2.34
N ALA A 4 25.36 -3.32 1.64
CA ALA A 4 25.89 -2.84 0.35
C ALA A 4 24.85 -2.89 -0.79
N TYR A 5 25.14 -2.19 -1.90
CA TYR A 5 24.38 -2.22 -3.16
C TYR A 5 24.34 -3.60 -3.86
N ASP A 6 24.98 -4.61 -3.28
CA ASP A 6 25.02 -5.95 -3.84
C ASP A 6 23.68 -6.71 -3.62
N TRP A 7 22.72 -6.12 -2.91
CA TRP A 7 21.46 -6.74 -2.48
C TRP A 7 20.32 -5.70 -2.53
N GLY A 8 19.34 -5.89 -3.42
CA GLY A 8 18.19 -4.98 -3.59
C GLY A 8 18.54 -3.59 -4.16
N ASP A 9 17.57 -2.68 -4.22
CA ASP A 9 17.77 -1.31 -4.71
C ASP A 9 18.32 -0.41 -3.59
N GLY A 10 19.57 -0.67 -3.18
CA GLY A 10 20.24 0.08 -2.10
C GLY A 10 19.79 -0.29 -0.69
N GLY A 11 19.42 -1.56 -0.45
CA GLY A 11 18.95 -2.05 0.85
C GLY A 11 17.44 -1.94 1.08
N TYR A 12 16.68 -1.56 0.04
CA TYR A 12 15.22 -1.65 0.02
C TYR A 12 14.77 -2.93 -0.69
N TYR A 13 13.77 -3.62 -0.12
CA TYR A 13 13.11 -4.76 -0.76
C TYR A 13 11.89 -4.28 -1.54
N VAL A 14 11.76 -4.75 -2.77
CA VAL A 14 10.52 -4.61 -3.55
C VAL A 14 9.63 -5.79 -3.20
N ILE A 15 8.51 -5.56 -2.53
CA ILE A 15 7.48 -6.58 -2.31
C ILE A 15 6.52 -6.51 -3.49
N PRO A 16 6.44 -7.54 -4.36
CA PRO A 16 5.47 -7.54 -5.43
C PRO A 16 4.06 -7.66 -4.84
N ALA A 17 3.17 -6.73 -5.19
CA ALA A 17 1.74 -6.93 -4.97
C ALA A 17 1.28 -8.10 -5.85
N ILE A 18 0.78 -9.16 -5.22
CA ILE A 18 0.20 -10.32 -5.91
C ILE A 18 -1.28 -10.42 -5.55
N SER A 19 -2.10 -10.85 -6.50
CA SER A 19 -3.52 -11.18 -6.26
C SER A 19 -3.69 -12.54 -5.59
N GLU A 20 -4.85 -12.76 -4.97
CA GLU A 20 -5.24 -14.06 -4.39
C GLU A 20 -5.15 -15.20 -5.43
N GLU A 21 -5.63 -14.97 -6.66
CA GLU A 21 -5.55 -15.93 -7.76
C GLU A 21 -4.10 -16.33 -8.09
N GLN A 22 -3.17 -15.37 -8.10
CA GLN A 22 -1.76 -15.64 -8.34
C GLN A 22 -1.12 -16.45 -7.20
N TYR A 23 -1.51 -16.18 -5.95
CA TYR A 23 -1.09 -16.98 -4.80
C TYR A 23 -1.60 -18.42 -4.90
N GLU A 24 -2.89 -18.61 -5.16
CA GLU A 24 -3.51 -19.94 -5.29
C GLU A 24 -2.98 -20.73 -6.49
N SER A 25 -2.58 -20.05 -7.57
CA SER A 25 -2.04 -20.69 -8.77
C SER A 25 -0.69 -21.39 -8.56
N GLY A 26 0.04 -21.03 -7.50
CA GLY A 26 1.40 -21.54 -7.24
C GLY A 26 2.43 -21.16 -8.32
N GLN A 27 2.09 -20.27 -9.26
CA GLN A 27 2.98 -19.81 -10.34
C GLN A 27 3.84 -18.61 -9.94
N ILE A 28 4.13 -18.44 -8.65
CA ILE A 28 5.05 -17.42 -8.19
C ILE A 28 6.45 -18.01 -8.32
N GLY A 29 7.26 -17.46 -9.23
CA GLY A 29 8.63 -17.91 -9.50
C GLY A 29 9.55 -17.79 -8.28
N PHE A 30 10.79 -18.27 -8.44
CA PHE A 30 11.90 -18.43 -7.47
C PHE A 30 12.33 -17.20 -6.63
N TRP A 31 11.44 -16.23 -6.41
CA TRP A 31 11.56 -15.08 -5.53
C TRP A 31 11.21 -15.42 -4.07
N GLU A 32 11.27 -16.70 -3.68
CA GLU A 32 11.34 -17.08 -2.26
C GLU A 32 12.64 -16.52 -1.68
N ILE A 33 12.58 -15.30 -1.16
CA ILE A 33 13.68 -14.63 -0.49
C ILE A 33 13.90 -15.34 0.85
N GLU A 34 14.68 -16.42 0.84
CA GLU A 34 15.36 -17.15 1.94
C GLU A 34 14.70 -17.23 3.34
N GLY A 35 13.40 -17.04 3.45
CA GLY A 35 12.68 -17.05 4.71
C GLY A 35 11.19 -16.98 4.46
N ARG A 36 10.44 -17.86 5.11
CA ARG A 36 8.96 -17.93 5.06
C ARG A 36 8.24 -16.70 5.65
N GLU A 37 8.94 -15.57 5.77
CA GLU A 37 8.54 -14.41 6.58
C GLU A 37 8.35 -13.13 5.74
N MET A 38 8.48 -13.19 4.42
CA MET A 38 8.26 -12.01 3.55
C MET A 38 7.01 -12.18 2.67
N TYR A 39 5.87 -12.38 3.34
CA TYR A 39 4.56 -12.24 2.74
C TYR A 39 3.89 -11.01 3.35
N LEU A 40 3.56 -10.02 2.53
CA LEU A 40 2.62 -8.97 2.91
C LEU A 40 1.28 -9.32 2.22
N PRO A 41 0.41 -10.12 2.86
CA PRO A 41 -0.92 -10.35 2.31
C PRO A 41 -1.67 -9.02 2.32
N ILE A 42 -1.86 -8.44 1.13
CA ILE A 42 -2.72 -7.29 0.94
C ILE A 42 -4.16 -7.81 1.01
N PHE A 43 -4.72 -7.86 2.22
CA PHE A 43 -6.13 -8.21 2.43
C PHE A 43 -7.04 -7.01 2.14
N HIS A 44 -6.84 -6.32 1.02
CA HIS A 44 -7.78 -5.29 0.57
C HIS A 44 -8.81 -5.97 -0.32
N ASP A 45 -10.05 -6.01 0.15
CA ASP A 45 -11.21 -6.29 -0.68
C ASP A 45 -12.08 -5.03 -0.74
N LEU A 46 -12.88 -4.91 -1.80
CA LEU A 46 -13.73 -3.72 -1.98
C LEU A 46 -14.75 -3.54 -0.84
N ALA A 47 -15.14 -4.62 -0.15
CA ALA A 47 -16.17 -4.59 0.88
C ALA A 47 -15.69 -3.90 2.16
N HIS A 48 -14.40 -3.99 2.50
CA HIS A 48 -13.84 -3.30 3.66
C HIS A 48 -13.61 -1.80 3.43
N HIS A 49 -13.69 -1.35 2.17
CA HIS A 49 -13.37 0.03 1.78
C HIS A 49 -14.58 0.83 1.30
N GLU A 50 -15.82 0.33 1.41
CA GLU A 50 -17.02 0.99 0.85
C GLU A 50 -17.19 2.45 1.28
N GLU A 51 -16.74 2.80 2.48
CA GLU A 51 -16.83 4.15 3.05
C GLU A 51 -15.56 5.01 2.84
N ASP A 52 -14.47 4.43 2.32
CA ASP A 52 -13.22 5.16 2.11
C ASP A 52 -13.30 6.06 0.88
N SER A 53 -12.91 7.32 1.06
CA SER A 53 -12.78 8.31 0.01
C SER A 53 -11.39 8.22 -0.63
N LEU A 54 -11.34 8.31 -1.96
CA LEU A 54 -10.07 8.46 -2.70
C LEU A 54 -9.73 9.91 -3.02
N ASP A 55 -10.66 10.84 -2.80
CA ASP A 55 -10.45 12.29 -2.89
C ASP A 55 -9.77 12.75 -1.59
N VAL A 56 -8.44 12.65 -1.57
CA VAL A 56 -7.59 12.95 -0.41
C VAL A 56 -7.33 14.45 -0.32
N ASN A 57 -7.27 15.14 -1.47
CA ASN A 57 -7.01 16.57 -1.51
C ASN A 57 -8.29 17.42 -1.30
N GLY A 58 -9.47 16.81 -1.40
CA GLY A 58 -10.77 17.41 -1.12
C GLY A 58 -11.28 18.35 -2.23
N ASP A 59 -10.80 18.22 -3.46
CA ASP A 59 -11.21 19.03 -4.60
C ASP A 59 -12.42 18.48 -5.36
N GLY A 60 -12.90 17.30 -4.97
CA GLY A 60 -14.04 16.61 -5.56
C GLY A 60 -13.73 15.80 -6.82
N ILE A 61 -12.46 15.72 -7.23
CA ILE A 61 -12.01 14.99 -8.41
C ILE A 61 -10.96 13.97 -7.97
N VAL A 62 -11.29 12.68 -8.09
CA VAL A 62 -10.33 11.61 -7.84
C VAL A 62 -9.33 11.54 -9.01
N ASP A 63 -8.11 12.04 -8.81
CA ASP A 63 -7.04 12.04 -9.80
C ASP A 63 -5.63 11.83 -9.20
N GLU A 64 -4.59 12.01 -10.02
CA GLU A 64 -3.19 11.83 -9.61
C GLU A 64 -2.78 12.77 -8.45
N LYS A 65 -3.44 13.91 -8.28
CA LYS A 65 -3.14 14.84 -7.17
C LYS A 65 -3.57 14.29 -5.82
N ASP A 66 -4.59 13.43 -5.76
CA ASP A 66 -4.95 12.75 -4.51
C ASP A 66 -3.87 11.77 -4.08
N PHE A 67 -3.32 11.06 -5.07
CA PHE A 67 -2.19 10.18 -4.84
C PHE A 67 -0.97 10.96 -4.36
N GLU A 68 -0.64 12.09 -5.01
CA GLU A 68 0.43 12.98 -4.57
C GLU A 68 0.18 13.50 -3.15
N ALA A 69 -1.05 13.95 -2.85
CA ALA A 69 -1.44 14.43 -1.52
C ALA A 69 -1.28 13.34 -0.45
N LEU A 70 -1.67 12.10 -0.74
CA LEU A 70 -1.47 10.96 0.17
C LEU A 70 0.02 10.70 0.42
N VAL A 71 0.83 10.68 -0.65
CA VAL A 71 2.28 10.43 -0.55
C VAL A 71 2.99 11.53 0.25
N GLU A 72 2.59 12.79 0.09
CA GLU A 72 3.13 13.92 0.87
C GLU A 72 2.82 13.81 2.37
N LYS A 73 1.77 13.06 2.74
CA LYS A 73 1.31 12.87 4.12
C LYS A 73 1.88 11.62 4.81
N ILE A 74 2.67 10.82 4.10
CA ILE A 74 3.36 9.67 4.69
C ILE A 74 4.18 10.09 5.91
N GLY A 75 3.98 9.40 7.02
CA GLY A 75 4.64 9.69 8.29
C GLY A 75 4.07 10.88 9.07
N SER A 76 3.02 11.54 8.58
CA SER A 76 2.29 12.51 9.39
C SER A 76 1.66 11.83 10.61
N THR A 77 1.64 12.53 11.73
CA THR A 77 1.02 12.10 12.99
C THR A 77 -0.17 12.98 13.37
N GLU A 78 -0.55 13.92 12.51
CA GLU A 78 -1.70 14.79 12.74
C GLU A 78 -3.00 13.98 12.62
N ALA A 79 -3.93 14.18 13.55
CA ALA A 79 -5.15 13.37 13.61
C ALA A 79 -6.06 13.57 12.37
N GLU A 80 -6.05 14.78 11.80
CA GLU A 80 -6.82 15.09 10.58
C GLU A 80 -6.25 14.39 9.35
N ASP A 81 -4.92 14.32 9.26
CA ASP A 81 -4.24 13.60 8.19
C ASP A 81 -4.54 12.10 8.31
N ILE A 82 -4.41 11.51 9.51
CA ILE A 82 -4.68 10.08 9.75
C ILE A 82 -6.13 9.75 9.40
N ALA A 83 -7.10 10.58 9.82
CA ALA A 83 -8.52 10.34 9.53
C ALA A 83 -8.85 10.29 8.03
N THR A 84 -8.03 10.95 7.20
CA THR A 84 -8.23 11.03 5.75
C THR A 84 -7.38 10.01 4.99
N CYS A 85 -6.16 9.78 5.44
CA CYS A 85 -5.12 9.05 4.70
C CYS A 85 -4.91 7.60 5.20
N ASP A 86 -5.36 7.24 6.41
CA ASP A 86 -5.34 5.85 6.92
C ASP A 86 -6.51 5.07 6.31
N ILE A 87 -6.29 4.61 5.08
CA ILE A 87 -7.28 3.90 4.26
C ILE A 87 -6.91 2.44 4.06
N SER A 88 -5.74 2.01 4.53
CA SER A 88 -5.41 0.59 4.59
C SER A 88 -6.33 -0.16 5.56
N PHE A 89 -6.45 -1.46 5.35
CA PHE A 89 -7.19 -2.36 6.22
C PHE A 89 -6.25 -3.43 6.83
N PRO A 90 -6.26 -3.61 8.16
CA PRO A 90 -6.96 -2.79 9.15
C PRO A 90 -6.34 -1.39 9.29
N LYS A 91 -7.15 -0.39 9.63
CA LYS A 91 -6.67 0.97 9.93
C LYS A 91 -5.79 0.95 11.18
N ASP A 92 -4.51 1.28 11.01
CA ASP A 92 -3.48 1.09 12.05
C ASP A 92 -3.03 2.41 12.71
N GLY A 93 -3.61 3.53 12.27
CA GLY A 93 -3.30 4.87 12.72
C GLY A 93 -2.00 5.44 12.16
N LYS A 94 -1.40 4.83 11.13
CA LYS A 94 -0.14 5.29 10.52
C LYS A 94 -0.26 5.38 9.01
N ILE A 95 -0.03 6.59 8.49
CA ILE A 95 0.03 6.83 7.06
C ILE A 95 1.35 6.33 6.51
N ASN A 96 1.31 5.25 5.72
CA ASN A 96 2.50 4.59 5.22
C ASN A 96 2.27 3.93 3.84
N GLY A 97 3.20 3.08 3.41
CA GLY A 97 3.12 2.41 2.10
C GLY A 97 1.91 1.48 1.94
N GLU A 98 1.34 0.98 3.04
CA GLU A 98 0.11 0.18 3.03
C GLU A 98 -1.09 1.01 2.55
N ASP A 99 -1.23 2.26 2.99
CA ASP A 99 -2.31 3.16 2.54
C ASP A 99 -2.17 3.55 1.08
N VAL A 100 -0.94 3.78 0.63
CA VAL A 100 -0.64 4.06 -0.78
C VAL A 100 -1.02 2.86 -1.65
N ALA A 101 -0.70 1.65 -1.21
CA ALA A 101 -1.09 0.43 -1.91
C ALA A 101 -2.62 0.25 -1.95
N ALA A 102 -3.30 0.53 -0.84
CA ALA A 102 -4.76 0.53 -0.77
C ALA A 102 -5.38 1.54 -1.74
N TRP A 103 -4.86 2.78 -1.81
CA TRP A 103 -5.34 3.80 -2.74
C TRP A 103 -5.26 3.33 -4.20
N VAL A 104 -4.11 2.81 -4.61
CA VAL A 104 -3.88 2.33 -5.99
C VAL A 104 -4.77 1.14 -6.31
N PHE A 105 -4.96 0.23 -5.36
CA PHE A 105 -5.90 -0.88 -5.52
C PHE A 105 -7.31 -0.36 -5.76
N LEU A 106 -7.81 0.54 -4.92
CA LEU A 106 -9.17 1.07 -5.01
C LEU A 106 -9.38 1.91 -6.28
N TYR A 107 -8.41 2.74 -6.66
CA TYR A 107 -8.47 3.57 -7.87
C TYR A 107 -8.59 2.74 -9.16
N ASN A 108 -7.95 1.57 -9.21
CA ASN A 108 -8.02 0.69 -10.38
C ASN A 108 -9.29 -0.18 -10.42
N ASN A 109 -10.03 -0.27 -9.32
CA ASN A 109 -11.19 -1.17 -9.18
C ASN A 109 -12.53 -0.44 -9.01
N ARG A 110 -12.55 0.90 -9.06
CA ARG A 110 -13.74 1.76 -9.01
C ARG A 110 -13.85 2.60 -10.28
#